data_AF-A0A6J4G2S9-F1
#
_entry.id   AF-A0A6J4G2S9-F1
#
_cell.length_a   1.000
_cell.length_b   1.000
_cell.length_c   1.000
_cell.angle_alpha   90.00
_cell.angle_beta   90.00
_cell.angle_gamma   90.00
#
_symmetry.space_group_name_H-M   'P 1'
#
loop_
_entity.id
_entity.type
_entity.pdbx_description
1 polymer ?
#
loop_
_entity_poly.entity_id
_entity_poly.type
_entity_poly.pdbx_seq_one_letter_code
_entity_poly.pdbx_strand_id
1 'polypeptide(L)'
;MINEILSPDAAFSRAVYTRIRQAIPRSQWPAEALRATFTPSPDGLSLESSFEGLPPQAAMIASNVVRQAKVDLVLASPAARLAVAVVRARRWRDTFLYGLLPLLFAIPLMAALAPLAMRISMGLCAIDAAALFASHAALLQSRSRLVQCRFIAHIPTPGLRIKTPQGAPLSQQT
;
A
#
# COMPACT_ATOMS: atom_id res chain seq x y z
N MET A 1 7.15 -5.13 15.02
CA MET A 1 6.16 -4.74 16.05
C MET A 1 4.79 -4.94 15.44
N ILE A 2 3.83 -5.52 16.17
CA ILE A 2 2.44 -5.60 15.70
C ILE A 2 1.77 -4.30 16.12
N ASN A 3 1.32 -3.52 15.14
CA ASN A 3 0.79 -2.18 15.35
C ASN A 3 -0.69 -2.20 15.71
N GLU A 4 -1.43 -3.22 15.25
CA GLU A 4 -2.88 -3.27 15.44
C GLU A 4 -3.42 -4.71 15.29
N ILE A 5 -4.51 -5.01 16.01
CA ILE A 5 -5.28 -6.25 15.87
C ILE A 5 -6.72 -5.86 15.50
N LEU A 6 -7.15 -6.24 14.30
CA LEU A 6 -8.47 -5.92 13.76
C LEU A 6 -9.47 -7.02 14.09
N SER A 7 -10.66 -6.61 14.53
CA SER A 7 -11.76 -7.52 14.82
C SER A 7 -12.39 -8.09 13.54
N PRO A 8 -13.20 -9.16 13.63
CA PRO A 8 -13.97 -9.69 12.50
C PRO A 8 -14.95 -8.69 11.88
N ASP A 9 -15.37 -7.71 12.67
CA ASP A 9 -16.36 -6.71 12.29
C ASP A 9 -15.74 -5.53 11.52
N ALA A 10 -14.41 -5.41 11.56
CA ALA A 10 -13.70 -4.36 10.85
C ALA A 10 -13.96 -4.44 9.34
N ALA A 11 -14.11 -3.29 8.70
CA ALA A 11 -14.35 -3.18 7.26
C ALA A 11 -13.26 -3.91 6.45
N PHE A 12 -12.00 -3.80 6.89
CA PHE A 12 -10.87 -4.52 6.30
C PHE A 12 -11.04 -6.05 6.37
N SER A 13 -11.32 -6.60 7.56
CA SER A 13 -11.51 -8.04 7.77
C SER A 13 -12.62 -8.62 6.88
N ARG A 14 -13.72 -7.87 6.73
CA ARG A 14 -14.83 -8.23 5.83
C ARG A 14 -14.44 -8.13 4.36
N ALA A 15 -13.69 -7.10 3.96
CA ALA A 15 -13.21 -6.95 2.59
C ALA A 15 -12.28 -8.11 2.19
N VAL A 16 -11.38 -8.51 3.09
CA VAL A 16 -10.50 -9.68 2.88
C VAL A 16 -11.32 -10.96 2.79
N TYR A 17 -12.29 -11.17 3.68
CA TYR A 17 -13.19 -12.32 3.61
C TYR A 17 -13.91 -12.43 2.27
N THR A 18 -14.52 -11.34 1.79
CA THR A 18 -15.27 -11.33 0.52
C THR A 18 -14.39 -11.77 -0.66
N ARG A 19 -13.11 -11.36 -0.68
CA ARG A 19 -12.16 -11.76 -1.73
C ARG A 19 -11.76 -13.23 -1.62
N ILE A 20 -11.42 -13.69 -0.44
CA ILE A 20 -10.86 -15.05 -0.25
C ILE A 20 -11.96 -16.13 -0.29
N ARG A 21 -13.17 -15.83 0.19
CA ARG A 21 -14.30 -16.77 0.25
C ARG A 21 -14.60 -17.44 -1.09
N GLN A 22 -14.42 -16.72 -2.19
CA GLN A 22 -14.69 -17.23 -3.54
C GLN A 22 -13.64 -18.25 -3.99
N ALA A 23 -12.41 -18.16 -3.48
CA ALA A 23 -11.29 -18.99 -3.91
C ALA A 23 -11.06 -20.22 -3.01
N ILE A 24 -11.58 -20.23 -1.78
CA ILE A 24 -11.38 -21.33 -0.82
C ILE A 24 -12.66 -22.16 -0.63
N PRO A 25 -12.61 -23.48 -0.86
CA PRO A 25 -13.71 -24.40 -0.55
C PRO A 25 -14.19 -24.29 0.90
N ARG A 26 -15.51 -24.32 1.12
CA ARG A 26 -16.11 -24.16 2.47
C ARG A 26 -15.59 -25.16 3.51
N SER A 27 -15.25 -26.39 3.09
CA SER A 27 -14.73 -27.45 3.97
C SER A 27 -13.35 -27.16 4.55
N GLN A 28 -12.60 -26.23 3.98
CA GLN A 28 -11.25 -25.88 4.40
C GLN A 28 -11.22 -24.70 5.38
N TRP A 29 -12.37 -24.10 5.68
CA TRP A 29 -12.48 -22.99 6.61
C TRP A 29 -12.49 -23.49 8.06
N PRO A 30 -11.76 -22.82 8.97
CA PRO A 30 -11.81 -23.13 10.39
C PRO A 30 -13.18 -22.74 10.99
N ALA A 31 -13.53 -23.36 12.11
CA ALA A 31 -14.77 -23.06 12.84
C ALA A 31 -14.72 -21.67 13.51
N GLU A 32 -13.54 -21.25 13.96
CA GLU A 32 -13.30 -19.94 14.59
C GLU A 32 -12.82 -18.89 13.58
N ALA A 33 -12.77 -17.63 13.99
CA ALA A 33 -12.28 -16.54 13.15
C ALA A 33 -10.83 -16.78 12.72
N LEU A 34 -10.58 -16.69 11.41
CA LEU A 34 -9.28 -16.97 10.81
C LEU A 34 -8.29 -15.84 11.12
N ARG A 35 -7.21 -16.16 11.83
CA ARG A 35 -6.17 -15.17 12.16
C ARG A 35 -5.23 -15.01 10.96
N ALA A 36 -5.10 -13.78 10.48
CA ALA A 36 -4.19 -13.45 9.39
C ALA A 36 -3.26 -12.30 9.78
N THR A 37 -1.97 -12.48 9.54
CA THR A 37 -0.98 -11.40 9.63
C THR A 37 -0.87 -10.72 8.27
N PHE A 38 -0.81 -9.39 8.26
CA PHE A 38 -0.56 -8.58 7.07
C PHE A 38 0.69 -7.72 7.24
N THR A 39 1.47 -7.65 6.17
CA THR A 39 2.65 -6.80 6.03
C THR A 39 2.53 -6.04 4.71
N PRO A 40 2.57 -4.71 4.69
CA PRO A 40 2.56 -3.94 3.46
C PRO A 40 3.90 -4.09 2.73
N SER A 41 3.82 -4.20 1.41
CA SER A 41 5.01 -4.17 0.56
C SER A 41 5.68 -2.79 0.60
N PRO A 42 7.03 -2.71 0.47
CA PRO A 42 7.78 -1.45 0.50
C PRO A 42 7.44 -0.46 -0.63
N ASP A 43 6.72 -0.91 -1.66
CA ASP A 43 6.17 -0.01 -2.69
C ASP A 43 4.89 0.71 -2.26
N GLY A 44 4.22 0.24 -1.20
CA GLY A 44 2.95 0.76 -0.73
C GLY A 44 1.75 0.39 -1.61
N LEU A 45 1.89 -0.61 -2.48
CA LEU A 45 0.85 -0.94 -3.48
C LEU A 45 0.21 -2.32 -3.28
N SER A 46 0.77 -3.14 -2.39
CA SER A 46 0.25 -4.47 -2.10
C SER A 46 0.44 -4.84 -0.63
N LEU A 47 -0.34 -5.83 -0.19
CA LEU A 47 -0.18 -6.47 1.11
C LEU A 47 0.30 -7.90 0.89
N GLU A 48 1.25 -8.31 1.72
CA GLU A 48 1.58 -9.70 1.94
C GLU A 48 0.80 -10.21 3.13
N SER A 49 0.32 -11.44 3.05
CA SER A 49 -0.48 -12.04 4.12
C SER A 49 -0.02 -13.44 4.45
N SER A 50 -0.17 -13.79 5.72
CA SER A 50 0.03 -15.15 6.24
C SER A 50 -1.19 -15.53 7.06
N PHE A 51 -1.81 -16.67 6.72
CA PHE A 51 -3.03 -17.16 7.36
C PHE A 51 -2.70 -18.33 8.28
N GLU A 52 -3.05 -18.20 9.55
CA GLU A 52 -2.91 -19.25 10.55
C GLU A 52 -4.22 -20.05 10.63
N GLY A 53 -4.15 -21.39 10.55
CA GLY A 53 -5.32 -22.26 10.66
C GLY A 53 -5.98 -22.69 9.33
N LEU A 54 -5.45 -22.26 8.19
CA LEU A 54 -5.79 -22.85 6.88
C LEU A 54 -4.81 -23.96 6.49
N PRO A 55 -5.26 -24.98 5.73
CA PRO A 55 -4.34 -25.91 5.06
C PRO A 55 -3.33 -25.17 4.19
N PRO A 56 -2.08 -25.64 4.03
CA PRO A 56 -1.02 -24.91 3.34
C PRO A 56 -1.38 -24.44 1.93
N GLN A 57 -2.06 -25.29 1.15
CA GLN A 57 -2.51 -24.94 -0.20
C GLN A 57 -3.56 -23.83 -0.20
N ALA A 58 -4.53 -23.90 0.71
CA ALA A 58 -5.57 -22.88 0.86
C ALA A 58 -4.99 -21.55 1.35
N ALA A 59 -4.03 -21.60 2.28
CA ALA A 59 -3.30 -20.42 2.76
C ALA A 59 -2.53 -19.74 1.63
N MET A 60 -1.86 -20.50 0.76
CA MET A 60 -1.19 -19.93 -0.41
C MET A 60 -2.17 -19.27 -1.39
N ILE A 61 -3.30 -19.93 -1.67
CA ILE A 61 -4.35 -19.36 -2.55
C ILE A 61 -4.89 -18.05 -1.94
N ALA A 62 -5.23 -18.03 -0.66
CA ALA A 62 -5.65 -16.83 0.06
C ALA A 62 -4.62 -15.71 -0.05
N SER A 63 -3.34 -16.01 0.19
CA SER A 63 -2.27 -15.03 0.11
C SER A 63 -2.09 -14.47 -1.30
N ASN A 64 -2.24 -15.31 -2.32
CA ASN A 64 -2.21 -14.86 -3.71
C ASN A 64 -3.39 -13.94 -4.03
N VAL A 65 -4.60 -14.27 -3.57
CA VAL A 65 -5.79 -13.42 -3.74
C VAL A 65 -5.62 -12.06 -3.07
N VAL A 66 -5.08 -12.02 -1.84
CA VAL A 66 -4.79 -10.76 -1.14
C VAL A 66 -3.75 -9.94 -1.90
N ARG A 67 -2.66 -10.58 -2.37
CA ARG A 67 -1.62 -9.91 -3.16
C ARG A 67 -2.18 -9.36 -4.47
N GLN A 68 -3.08 -10.09 -5.12
CA GLN A 68 -3.73 -9.67 -6.38
C GLN A 68 -4.69 -8.49 -6.20
N ALA A 69 -5.30 -8.33 -5.03
CA ALA A 69 -6.17 -7.19 -4.74
C ALA A 69 -5.43 -5.84 -4.66
N LYS A 70 -4.09 -5.86 -4.51
CA LYS A 70 -3.21 -4.68 -4.60
C LYS A 70 -3.74 -3.50 -3.76
N VAL A 71 -3.98 -2.37 -4.42
CA VAL A 71 -4.29 -1.07 -3.82
C VAL A 71 -5.63 -1.09 -3.08
N ASP A 72 -6.61 -1.86 -3.55
CA ASP A 72 -7.95 -1.92 -2.94
C ASP A 72 -7.88 -2.32 -1.46
N LEU A 73 -7.10 -3.36 -1.15
CA LEU A 73 -6.92 -3.82 0.23
C LEU A 73 -5.97 -2.93 1.02
N VAL A 74 -4.94 -2.35 0.36
CA VAL A 74 -4.04 -1.40 1.03
C VAL A 74 -4.81 -0.18 1.53
N LEU A 75 -5.71 0.38 0.71
CA LEU A 75 -6.52 1.55 1.07
C LEU A 75 -7.53 1.26 2.20
N ALA A 76 -8.05 0.03 2.26
CA ALA A 76 -8.93 -0.41 3.34
C ALA A 76 -8.18 -0.73 4.65
N SER A 77 -6.84 -0.80 4.61
CA SER A 77 -6.01 -1.22 5.75
C SER A 77 -5.54 -0.05 6.63
N PRO A 78 -5.12 -0.33 7.88
CA PRO A 78 -4.47 0.68 8.73
C PRO A 78 -3.18 1.28 8.14
N ALA A 79 -2.53 0.56 7.22
CA ALA A 79 -1.32 1.01 6.55
C ALA A 79 -1.59 2.04 5.44
N ALA A 80 -2.85 2.33 5.10
CA ALA A 80 -3.22 3.20 3.98
C ALA A 80 -2.52 4.57 4.01
N ARG A 81 -2.50 5.24 5.17
CA ARG A 81 -1.85 6.56 5.30
C ARG A 81 -0.34 6.51 5.03
N LEU A 82 0.33 5.46 5.51
CA LEU A 82 1.76 5.26 5.30
C LEU A 82 2.05 4.91 3.83
N ALA A 83 1.23 4.06 3.23
CA ALA A 83 1.32 3.71 1.82
C ALA A 83 1.15 4.94 0.90
N VAL A 84 0.17 5.80 1.19
CA VAL A 84 -0.03 7.06 0.46
C VAL A 84 1.20 7.97 0.58
N ALA A 85 1.83 8.04 1.75
CA ALA A 85 3.06 8.82 1.93
C ALA A 85 4.21 8.31 1.04
N VAL A 86 4.39 6.98 0.93
CA VAL A 86 5.39 6.36 0.05
C VAL A 86 5.13 6.71 -1.42
N VAL A 87 3.87 6.56 -1.87
CA VAL A 87 3.48 6.86 -3.25
C VAL A 87 3.69 8.35 -3.57
N ARG A 88 3.30 9.24 -2.65
CA ARG A 88 3.50 10.69 -2.81
C ARG A 88 4.98 11.05 -2.87
N ALA A 89 5.80 10.53 -1.95
CA ALA A 89 7.24 10.79 -1.94
C ALA A 89 7.91 10.29 -3.23
N ARG A 90 7.52 9.10 -3.71
CA ARG A 90 8.00 8.56 -4.99
C ARG A 90 7.64 9.46 -6.17
N ARG A 91 6.41 9.97 -6.22
CA ARG A 91 5.96 10.88 -7.29
C ARG A 91 6.79 12.16 -7.35
N TRP A 92 7.08 12.77 -6.19
CA TRP A 92 7.93 13.96 -6.13
C TRP A 92 9.37 13.67 -6.56
N ARG A 93 9.95 12.56 -6.09
CA ARG A 93 11.28 12.11 -6.55
C ARG A 93 11.32 11.97 -8.07
N ASP A 94 10.32 11.32 -8.65
CA ASP A 94 10.26 11.10 -10.10
C ASP A 94 10.10 12.44 -10.84
N THR A 95 9.32 13.38 -10.31
CA THR A 95 9.14 14.71 -10.89
C THR A 95 10.45 15.50 -10.92
N PHE A 96 11.21 15.54 -9.81
CA PHE A 96 12.52 16.20 -9.78
C PHE A 96 13.55 15.46 -10.64
N LEU A 97 13.50 14.13 -10.72
CA LEU A 97 14.38 13.36 -11.61
C LEU A 97 14.15 13.72 -13.08
N TYR A 98 12.87 13.83 -13.49
CA TYR A 98 12.50 14.22 -14.85
C TYR A 98 12.70 15.72 -15.12
N GLY A 99 12.74 16.56 -14.08
CA GLY A 99 13.12 17.98 -14.18
C GLY A 99 14.64 18.17 -14.36
N LEU A 100 15.44 17.39 -13.62
CA LEU A 100 16.89 17.50 -13.61
C LEU A 100 17.50 17.12 -14.96
N LEU A 101 17.00 16.05 -15.56
CA LEU A 101 17.54 15.49 -16.79
C LEU A 101 17.60 16.51 -17.94
N PRO A 102 16.49 17.16 -18.38
CA PRO A 102 16.56 18.16 -19.44
C PRO A 102 17.40 19.38 -19.05
N LEU A 103 17.45 19.73 -17.77
CA LEU A 103 18.25 20.85 -17.30
C LEU A 103 19.76 20.59 -17.44
N LEU A 104 20.20 19.37 -17.16
CA LEU A 104 21.60 18.94 -17.39
C LEU A 104 22.00 19.06 -18.86
N PHE A 105 21.09 18.75 -19.79
CA PHE A 105 21.32 18.94 -21.23
C PHE A 105 21.23 20.41 -21.69
N ALA A 106 20.45 21.23 -21.00
CA ALA A 106 20.30 22.65 -21.32
C ALA A 106 21.52 23.48 -20.90
N ILE A 107 22.23 23.12 -19.82
CA ILE A 107 23.37 23.89 -19.30
C ILE A 107 24.49 24.09 -20.35
N PRO A 108 24.97 23.05 -21.07
CA PRO A 108 25.96 23.24 -22.15
C PRO A 108 25.48 24.17 -23.27
N LEU A 109 24.19 24.08 -23.63
CA LEU A 109 23.59 24.92 -24.66
C LEU A 109 23.51 26.39 -24.20
N MET A 110 23.11 26.61 -22.94
CA MET A 110 23.00 27.95 -22.35
C MET A 110 24.37 28.60 -22.13
N ALA A 111 25.40 27.80 -21.83
CA ALA A 111 26.78 28.27 -21.72
C ALA A 111 27.29 28.88 -23.04
N ALA A 112 26.83 28.38 -24.19
CA ALA A 112 27.18 28.93 -25.50
C ALA A 112 26.43 30.22 -25.85
N LEU A 113 25.27 30.49 -25.21
CA LEU A 113 24.39 31.60 -25.55
C LEU A 113 24.64 32.86 -24.70
N ALA A 114 24.78 32.73 -23.37
CA ALA A 114 25.04 33.87 -22.49
C ALA A 114 25.52 33.46 -21.07
N PRO A 115 26.46 34.20 -20.46
CA PRO A 115 26.97 33.90 -19.12
C PRO A 115 25.93 34.09 -18.01
N LEU A 116 24.99 35.03 -18.17
CA LEU A 116 23.89 35.23 -17.22
C LEU A 116 22.91 34.06 -17.24
N ALA A 117 22.55 33.58 -18.44
CA ALA A 117 21.68 32.42 -18.61
C ALA A 117 22.30 31.17 -17.98
N MET A 118 23.61 30.95 -18.20
CA MET A 118 24.36 29.85 -17.58
C MET A 118 24.28 29.88 -16.05
N ARG A 119 24.47 31.05 -15.42
CA ARG A 119 24.38 31.19 -13.95
C ARG A 119 23.00 30.85 -13.40
N ILE A 120 21.94 31.30 -14.08
CA ILE A 120 20.56 31.00 -13.71
C ILE A 120 20.28 29.50 -13.83
N SER A 121 20.67 28.87 -14.95
CA SER A 121 20.51 27.43 -15.18
C SER A 121 21.27 26.59 -14.14
N MET A 122 22.49 26.98 -13.78
CA MET A 122 23.25 26.31 -12.71
C MET A 122 22.55 26.43 -11.34
N GLY A 123 22.01 27.61 -11.01
CA GLY A 123 21.25 27.80 -9.78
C GLY A 123 20.01 26.93 -9.71
N LEU A 124 19.23 26.87 -10.79
CA LEU A 124 18.07 25.97 -10.90
C LEU A 124 18.48 24.50 -10.79
N CYS A 125 19.63 24.13 -11.35
CA CYS A 125 20.17 22.76 -11.26
C CYS A 125 20.49 22.36 -9.82
N ALA A 126 21.13 23.26 -9.08
CA ALA A 126 21.47 23.01 -7.69
C ALA A 126 20.22 22.86 -6.81
N ILE A 127 19.20 23.70 -7.02
CA ILE A 127 17.92 23.65 -6.31
C ILE A 127 17.19 22.34 -6.61
N ASP A 128 17.11 21.96 -7.89
CA ASP A 128 16.41 20.75 -8.32
C ASP A 128 17.13 19.48 -7.83
N ALA A 129 18.47 19.45 -7.88
CA ALA A 129 19.25 18.37 -7.29
C ALA A 129 19.03 18.26 -5.77
N ALA A 130 19.02 19.37 -5.04
CA ALA A 130 18.73 19.37 -3.61
C ALA A 130 17.31 18.85 -3.31
N ALA A 131 16.32 19.25 -4.11
CA ALA A 131 14.95 18.77 -4.01
C ALA A 131 14.82 17.26 -4.33
N LEU A 132 15.59 16.77 -5.30
CA LEU A 132 15.70 15.35 -5.62
C LEU A 132 16.27 14.55 -4.44
N PHE A 133 17.36 15.02 -3.82
CA PHE A 133 17.93 14.36 -2.64
C PHE A 133 16.97 14.37 -1.45
N ALA A 134 16.32 15.51 -1.18
CA ALA A 134 15.35 15.63 -0.10
C ALA A 134 14.14 14.68 -0.30
N SER A 135 13.60 14.62 -1.52
CA SER A 135 12.49 13.71 -1.86
C SER A 135 12.91 12.24 -1.82
N HIS A 136 14.16 11.91 -2.19
CA HIS A 136 14.71 10.57 -2.04
C HIS A 136 14.85 10.17 -0.56
N ALA A 137 15.36 11.05 0.30
CA ALA A 137 15.46 10.81 1.73
C ALA A 137 14.08 10.60 2.37
N ALA A 138 13.09 11.43 2.01
CA ALA A 138 11.70 11.27 2.44
C ALA A 138 11.09 9.93 1.98
N LEU A 139 11.42 9.47 0.76
CA LEU A 139 11.00 8.17 0.27
C LEU A 139 11.61 7.03 1.10
N LEU A 140 12.90 7.09 1.41
CA LEU A 140 13.55 6.06 2.26
C LEU A 140 12.93 6.02 3.66
N GLN A 141 12.68 7.18 4.27
CA GLN A 141 12.06 7.28 5.58
C GLN A 141 10.60 6.78 5.59
N SER A 142 9.82 7.09 4.57
CA SER A 142 8.44 6.60 4.45
C SER A 142 8.41 5.08 4.26
N ARG A 143 9.33 4.53 3.47
CA ARG A 143 9.47 3.08 3.28
C ARG A 143 9.86 2.36 4.57
N SER A 144 10.82 2.89 5.33
CA SER A 144 11.22 2.25 6.59
C SER A 144 10.07 2.21 7.59
N ARG A 145 9.29 3.30 7.70
CA ARG A 145 8.07 3.34 8.51
C ARG A 145 7.00 2.36 8.03
N LEU A 146 6.82 2.23 6.71
CA LEU A 146 5.83 1.32 6.14
C LEU A 146 6.19 -0.15 6.41
N VAL A 147 7.45 -0.54 6.21
CA VAL A 147 7.93 -1.93 6.44
C VAL A 147 7.83 -2.33 7.91
N GLN A 148 7.93 -1.37 8.83
CA GLN A 148 7.71 -1.61 10.25
C GLN A 148 6.23 -1.85 10.61
N CYS A 149 5.30 -1.50 9.73
CA CYS A 149 3.88 -1.70 9.95
C CYS A 149 3.52 -3.17 9.71
N ARG A 150 3.25 -3.91 10.78
CA ARG A 150 2.65 -5.24 10.70
C ARG A 150 1.38 -5.22 11.53
N PHE A 151 0.31 -5.81 11.02
CA PHE A 151 -0.96 -5.88 11.75
C PHE A 151 -1.61 -7.25 11.58
N ILE A 152 -2.48 -7.58 12.52
CA ILE A 152 -3.22 -8.84 12.52
C ILE A 152 -4.69 -8.50 12.27
N ALA A 153 -5.37 -9.31 11.44
CA ALA A 153 -6.81 -9.24 11.32
C ALA A 153 -7.42 -10.61 11.60
N HIS A 154 -8.50 -10.62 12.39
CA HIS A 154 -9.36 -11.78 12.52
C HIS A 154 -10.40 -11.72 11.40
N ILE A 155 -10.33 -12.66 10.47
CA ILE A 155 -11.20 -12.74 9.31
C ILE A 155 -12.40 -13.61 9.66
N PRO A 156 -13.63 -13.15 9.39
CA PRO A 156 -14.80 -13.97 9.67
C PRO A 156 -14.82 -15.23 8.82
N THR A 157 -15.42 -16.29 9.36
CA THR A 157 -15.57 -17.57 8.65
C THR A 157 -17.01 -17.76 8.15
N PRO A 158 -17.22 -18.54 7.08
CA PRO A 158 -18.56 -18.82 6.57
C PRO A 158 -19.43 -19.47 7.65
N GLY A 159 -20.54 -18.82 8.02
CA GLY A 159 -21.45 -19.30 9.06
C GLY A 159 -21.26 -18.65 10.44
N LEU A 160 -20.15 -17.92 10.65
CA LEU A 160 -19.94 -17.15 11.86
C LEU A 160 -20.83 -15.91 11.81
N ARG A 161 -21.88 -15.86 12.64
CA ARG A 161 -22.79 -14.71 12.75
C ARG A 161 -22.06 -13.54 13.39
N ILE A 162 -21.36 -12.78 12.57
CA ILE A 162 -21.00 -11.39 12.89
C ILE A 162 -22.31 -10.65 13.15
N LYS A 163 -22.49 -10.12 14.37
CA LYS A 163 -23.59 -9.19 14.65
C LYS A 163 -23.33 -7.91 13.84
N THR A 164 -23.91 -7.82 12.65
CA THR A 164 -23.90 -6.58 11.86
C THR A 164 -24.64 -5.49 12.65
N PRO A 165 -24.04 -4.31 12.88
CA PRO A 165 -24.82 -3.17 13.36
C PRO A 165 -25.89 -2.85 12.29
N GLN A 166 -27.15 -2.84 12.73
CA GLN A 166 -28.33 -2.57 11.92
C GLN A 166 -28.20 -1.22 11.20
N GLY A 167 -28.29 -1.23 9.88
CA GLY A 167 -28.24 0.00 9.08
C GLY A 167 -27.92 -0.22 7.61
N ALA A 168 -28.52 -1.23 6.96
CA ALA A 168 -28.57 -1.28 5.50
C ALA A 168 -29.99 -1.72 5.11
N PRO A 169 -30.75 -0.90 4.36
CA PRO A 169 -32.12 -1.23 4.02
C PRO A 169 -32.14 -2.42 3.06
N LEU A 170 -32.95 -3.42 3.40
CA LEU A 170 -33.31 -4.52 2.53
C LEU A 170 -34.04 -3.93 1.31
N SER A 171 -33.36 -3.82 0.17
CA SER A 171 -34.04 -3.66 -1.11
C SER A 171 -34.85 -4.94 -1.36
N GLN A 172 -36.16 -4.78 -1.31
CA GLN A 172 -37.19 -5.79 -1.50
C GLN A 172 -36.97 -6.53 -2.83
N GLN A 173 -37.03 -7.86 -2.77
CA GLN A 173 -37.27 -8.70 -3.94
C GLN A 173 -38.76 -8.63 -4.26
N THR A 174 -39.06 -8.25 -5.50
CA THR A 174 -40.28 -8.64 -6.21
C THR A 174 -39.86 -9.41 -7.45
#